data_AF-A0A258RF60-F1
#
_entry.id   AF-A0A258RF60-F1
#
_cell.length_a   1.000
_cell.length_b   1.000
_cell.length_c   1.000
_cell.angle_alpha   90.00
_cell.angle_beta   90.00
_cell.angle_gamma   90.00
#
_symmetry.space_group_name_H-M   'P 1'
#
loop_
_entity.id
_entity.type
_entity.pdbx_description
1 polymer ?
#
loop_
_entity_poly.entity_id
_entity_poly.type
_entity_poly.pdbx_seq_one_letter_code
_entity_poly.pdbx_strand_id
1 'polypeptide(L)'
;MTDDLGAIHYVPNPAAAEVVGLLRTVLPEEAFDGKGLNSSTISFDQTEATGFGHPAQHALKEREQSGAAPAGSIFAYGIDVYHRGTNLTRPGGHRYTITASYKAAGNDMIGWAAWPFHFLRPWRRLIEAATPEQLACLGIPLPGDPFWTLTTLARTQQRWPGWDMTAYTRALELHAA
;
A
#
# COMPACT_ATOMS: atom_id res chain seq x y z
N MET A 1 17.72 -14.80 -14.12
CA MET A 1 17.01 -16.06 -13.82
C MET A 1 15.91 -16.30 -14.86
N THR A 2 15.76 -17.51 -15.36
CA THR A 2 14.55 -17.96 -16.09
C THR A 2 13.72 -18.79 -15.13
N ASP A 3 12.61 -18.20 -14.67
CA ASP A 3 11.60 -18.87 -13.86
C ASP A 3 10.35 -19.02 -14.73
N ASP A 4 9.93 -20.26 -14.98
CA ASP A 4 8.74 -20.61 -15.76
C ASP A 4 7.45 -20.59 -14.92
N LEU A 5 7.57 -20.46 -13.59
CA LEU A 5 6.46 -20.36 -12.65
C LEU A 5 5.80 -18.98 -12.69
N GLY A 6 6.45 -18.01 -13.35
CA GLY A 6 5.95 -16.66 -13.40
C GLY A 6 6.00 -15.97 -12.04
N ALA A 7 7.07 -16.03 -11.26
CA ALA A 7 7.07 -15.30 -9.98
C ALA A 7 7.19 -13.78 -10.13
N ILE A 8 7.10 -13.08 -8.99
CA ILE A 8 7.69 -11.75 -8.86
C ILE A 8 9.20 -11.94 -8.75
N HIS A 9 9.96 -11.26 -9.60
CA HIS A 9 11.40 -11.11 -9.42
C HIS A 9 11.68 -9.75 -8.79
N TYR A 10 12.69 -9.69 -7.92
CA TYR A 10 13.02 -8.48 -7.17
C TYR A 10 14.52 -8.28 -7.05
N VAL A 11 14.95 -7.03 -6.87
CA VAL A 11 16.33 -6.68 -6.54
C VAL A 11 16.30 -6.04 -5.16
N PRO A 12 16.85 -6.70 -4.12
CA PRO A 12 16.85 -6.13 -2.78
C PRO A 12 17.86 -4.99 -2.66
N ASN A 13 17.68 -4.14 -1.65
CA ASN A 13 18.75 -3.26 -1.19
C ASN A 13 19.81 -4.07 -0.42
N PRO A 14 21.11 -3.74 -0.54
CA PRO A 14 21.67 -2.60 -1.27
C PRO A 14 21.93 -2.84 -2.77
N ALA A 15 21.70 -4.04 -3.31
CA ALA A 15 22.08 -4.38 -4.70
C ALA A 15 21.42 -3.48 -5.75
N ALA A 16 20.19 -3.02 -5.50
CA ALA A 16 19.54 -2.05 -6.39
C ALA A 16 20.23 -0.68 -6.37
N ALA A 17 20.70 -0.23 -5.20
CA ALA A 17 21.34 1.07 -5.02
C ALA A 17 22.68 1.20 -5.76
N GLU A 18 23.37 0.08 -6.02
CA GLU A 18 24.56 0.06 -6.87
C GLU A 18 24.26 0.41 -8.34
N VAL A 19 23.01 0.25 -8.79
CA VAL A 19 22.61 0.48 -10.18
C VAL A 19 21.92 1.83 -10.35
N VAL A 20 20.97 2.14 -9.46
CA VAL A 20 20.10 3.32 -9.58
C VAL A 20 20.48 4.45 -8.62
N GLY A 21 21.56 4.28 -7.85
CA GLY A 21 21.95 5.18 -6.78
C GLY A 21 21.16 4.93 -5.49
N LEU A 22 21.62 5.57 -4.41
CA LEU A 22 20.95 5.48 -3.11
C LEU A 22 19.57 6.13 -3.19
N LEU A 23 18.53 5.33 -2.96
CA LEU A 23 17.18 5.81 -2.65
C LEU A 23 17.19 6.40 -1.22
N ARG A 24 17.75 7.59 -1.06
CA ARG A 24 17.58 8.34 0.18
C ARG A 24 16.29 9.13 0.07
N THR A 25 15.28 8.77 0.85
CA THR A 25 14.21 9.71 1.20
C THR A 25 14.89 10.87 1.92
N VAL A 26 15.01 12.02 1.27
CA VAL A 26 15.49 13.24 1.91
C VAL A 26 14.36 13.73 2.81
N LEU A 27 14.61 13.77 4.12
CA LEU A 27 13.61 14.24 5.07
C LEU A 27 13.38 15.75 4.88
N PRO A 28 12.19 16.29 5.18
CA PRO A 28 11.92 17.71 5.02
C PRO A 28 12.95 18.63 5.69
N GLU A 29 13.44 18.25 6.86
CA GLU A 29 14.49 18.96 7.60
C GLU A 29 15.86 18.94 6.90
N GLU A 30 16.14 17.92 6.10
CA GLU A 30 17.36 17.80 5.30
C GLU A 30 17.23 18.54 3.96
N ALA A 31 16.00 18.66 3.45
CA ALA A 31 15.67 19.41 2.23
C ALA A 31 15.51 20.93 2.47
N PHE A 32 15.44 21.35 3.74
CA PHE A 32 15.27 22.73 4.15
C PHE A 32 16.62 23.44 4.29
N ASP A 33 16.89 24.42 3.44
CA ASP A 33 18.17 25.15 3.40
C ASP A 33 18.21 26.42 4.27
N GLY A 34 17.21 26.60 5.14
CA GLY A 34 17.05 27.80 5.96
C GLY A 34 16.31 28.95 5.26
N LYS A 35 16.01 28.84 3.96
CA LYS A 35 15.23 29.82 3.18
C LYS A 35 13.97 29.23 2.55
N GLY A 36 13.94 27.92 2.33
CA GLY A 36 12.76 27.19 1.87
C GLY A 36 13.03 25.70 1.68
N LEU A 37 12.03 24.97 1.21
CA LEU A 37 12.22 23.61 0.72
C LEU A 37 12.75 23.68 -0.73
N ASN A 38 13.92 23.10 -1.00
CA ASN A 38 14.52 23.15 -2.34
C ASN A 38 13.98 22.01 -3.22
N SER A 39 13.36 22.34 -4.36
CA SER A 39 12.80 21.37 -5.32
C SER A 39 13.82 20.40 -5.91
N SER A 40 15.11 20.75 -5.91
CA SER A 40 16.19 19.83 -6.32
C SER A 40 16.56 18.78 -5.26
N THR A 41 16.11 18.96 -4.02
CA THR A 41 16.37 18.03 -2.89
C THR A 41 15.11 17.26 -2.48
N ILE A 42 13.92 17.83 -2.70
CA ILE A 42 12.64 17.15 -2.54
C ILE A 42 12.45 16.26 -3.77
N SER A 43 13.04 15.07 -3.74
CA SER A 43 12.98 14.07 -4.81
C SER A 43 11.58 13.93 -5.43
N PHE A 44 11.33 14.66 -6.51
CA PHE A 44 10.21 14.51 -7.44
C PHE A 44 10.59 15.01 -8.84
N ASP A 45 11.88 15.08 -9.16
CA ASP A 45 12.29 15.26 -10.55
C ASP A 45 12.07 13.93 -11.31
N GLN A 46 10.81 13.62 -11.60
CA GLN A 46 10.41 12.54 -12.51
C GLN A 46 10.59 12.95 -13.98
N THR A 47 11.52 13.85 -14.30
CA THR A 47 11.82 14.20 -15.71
C THR A 47 12.48 13.06 -16.47
N GLU A 48 13.04 12.09 -15.76
CA GLU A 48 13.63 10.88 -16.34
C GLU A 48 12.89 9.63 -15.87
N ALA A 49 11.63 9.48 -16.27
CA ALA A 49 11.03 8.14 -16.26
C ALA A 49 11.95 7.23 -17.09
N THR A 50 12.62 6.26 -16.46
CA THR A 50 13.49 5.33 -17.17
C THR A 50 12.67 4.60 -18.23
N GLY A 51 12.88 5.00 -19.49
CA GLY A 51 12.16 4.41 -20.62
C GLY A 51 12.36 2.89 -20.67
N PHE A 52 11.42 2.17 -21.26
CA PHE A 52 11.60 0.75 -21.54
C PHE A 52 12.93 0.51 -22.27
N GLY A 53 13.75 -0.41 -21.75
CA GLY A 53 15.06 -0.71 -22.33
C GLY A 53 16.20 0.20 -21.83
N HIS A 54 15.97 1.05 -20.84
CA HIS A 54 17.04 1.82 -20.21
C HIS A 54 18.15 0.88 -19.67
N PRO A 55 19.45 1.21 -19.80
CA PRO A 55 20.54 0.35 -19.33
C PRO A 55 20.42 -0.08 -17.87
N ALA A 56 19.89 0.78 -17.01
CA ALA A 56 19.61 0.45 -15.61
C ALA A 56 18.63 -0.72 -15.45
N GLN A 57 17.63 -0.88 -16.32
CA GLN A 57 16.71 -2.02 -16.28
C GLN A 57 17.44 -3.34 -16.54
N HIS A 58 18.38 -3.34 -17.49
CA HIS A 58 19.22 -4.51 -17.77
C HIS A 58 20.15 -4.84 -16.60
N ALA A 59 20.82 -3.82 -16.03
CA ALA A 59 21.70 -3.99 -14.89
C ALA A 59 20.97 -4.44 -13.61
N LEU A 60 19.73 -3.99 -13.39
CA LEU A 60 18.86 -4.49 -12.31
C LEU A 60 18.45 -5.95 -12.55
N LYS A 61 18.07 -6.29 -13.79
CA LYS A 61 17.68 -7.66 -14.16
C LYS A 61 18.80 -8.69 -13.94
N GLU A 62 20.05 -8.29 -14.12
CA GLU A 62 21.22 -9.15 -13.82
C GLU A 62 21.35 -9.48 -12.33
N ARG A 63 20.79 -8.65 -11.44
CA ARG A 63 20.85 -8.77 -9.98
C ARG A 63 19.57 -9.31 -9.35
N GLU A 64 18.56 -9.61 -10.17
CA GLU A 64 17.25 -10.01 -9.66
C GLU A 64 17.26 -11.42 -9.05
N GLN A 65 16.45 -11.58 -8.02
CA GLN A 65 16.17 -12.82 -7.34
C GLN A 65 14.73 -13.24 -7.62
N SER A 66 14.47 -14.55 -7.68
CA SER A 66 13.12 -15.07 -7.82
C SER A 66 12.40 -15.08 -6.48
N GLY A 67 11.19 -14.53 -6.44
CA GLY A 67 10.22 -14.68 -5.36
C GLY A 67 9.27 -15.86 -5.57
N ALA A 68 9.65 -16.86 -6.38
CA ALA A 68 8.82 -18.04 -6.61
C ALA A 68 8.60 -18.81 -5.31
N ALA A 69 7.34 -19.08 -4.98
CA ALA A 69 6.96 -19.80 -3.79
C ALA A 69 5.62 -20.52 -3.98
N PRO A 70 5.31 -21.53 -3.15
CA PRO A 70 4.02 -22.23 -3.19
C PRO A 70 2.81 -21.29 -2.98
N ALA A 71 1.62 -21.77 -3.36
CA ALA A 71 0.37 -21.04 -3.09
C ALA A 71 0.20 -20.78 -1.58
N GLY A 72 -0.18 -19.54 -1.23
CA GLY A 72 -0.30 -19.09 0.15
C GLY A 72 0.98 -18.45 0.72
N SER A 73 2.10 -18.49 0.00
CA SER A 73 3.28 -17.71 0.36
C SER A 73 3.06 -16.21 0.17
N ILE A 74 3.70 -15.42 1.02
CA ILE A 74 3.62 -13.96 1.02
C ILE A 74 4.98 -13.40 0.62
N PHE A 75 4.99 -12.53 -0.40
CA PHE A 75 6.14 -11.71 -0.75
C PHE A 75 5.92 -10.29 -0.22
N ALA A 76 6.53 -9.97 0.92
CA ALA A 76 6.45 -8.67 1.56
C ALA A 76 7.72 -7.85 1.28
N TYR A 77 7.55 -6.61 0.84
CA TYR A 77 8.65 -5.72 0.47
C TYR A 77 8.30 -4.25 0.73
N GLY A 78 9.33 -3.43 0.94
CA GLY A 78 9.18 -1.98 1.08
C GLY A 78 9.09 -1.27 -0.28
N ILE A 79 8.71 0.01 -0.27
CA ILE A 79 8.62 0.84 -1.49
C ILE A 79 9.98 1.09 -2.16
N ASP A 80 11.06 0.68 -1.51
CA ASP A 80 12.45 0.78 -1.92
C ASP A 80 12.96 -0.46 -2.69
N VAL A 81 12.11 -1.49 -2.87
CA VAL A 81 12.46 -2.71 -3.60
C VAL A 81 11.98 -2.64 -5.05
N TYR A 82 12.94 -2.71 -5.98
CA TYR A 82 12.65 -2.89 -7.40
C TYR A 82 12.14 -4.29 -7.65
N HIS A 83 11.04 -4.40 -8.39
CA HIS A 83 10.42 -5.68 -8.68
C HIS A 83 9.71 -5.67 -10.03
N ARG A 84 9.49 -6.86 -10.59
CA ARG A 84 8.72 -7.07 -11.82
C ARG A 84 8.06 -8.44 -11.80
N GLY A 85 6.95 -8.57 -12.51
CA GLY A 85 6.44 -9.89 -12.89
C GLY A 85 7.33 -10.50 -13.97
N THR A 86 7.64 -11.79 -13.86
CA THR A 86 8.23 -12.55 -14.97
C THR A 86 7.18 -12.99 -16.00
N ASN A 87 7.67 -13.34 -17.19
CA ASN A 87 6.85 -13.89 -18.26
C ASN A 87 6.31 -15.26 -17.87
N LEU A 88 5.03 -15.52 -18.15
CA LEU A 88 4.44 -16.86 -18.06
C LEU A 88 4.81 -17.63 -19.33
N THR A 89 5.82 -18.49 -19.25
CA THR A 89 6.32 -19.25 -20.41
C THR A 89 5.73 -20.64 -20.52
N ARG A 90 5.15 -21.17 -19.44
CA ARG A 90 4.49 -22.48 -19.43
C ARG A 90 3.19 -22.44 -20.25
N PRO A 91 2.99 -23.35 -21.23
CA PRO A 91 1.71 -23.47 -21.95
C PRO A 91 0.55 -23.70 -20.97
N GLY A 92 -0.49 -22.87 -21.06
CA GLY A 92 -1.63 -22.91 -20.13
C GLY A 92 -1.31 -22.48 -18.69
N GLY A 93 -0.14 -21.86 -18.46
CA GLY A 93 0.25 -21.35 -17.14
C GLY A 93 -0.59 -20.16 -16.70
N HIS A 94 -1.00 -20.16 -15.44
CA HIS A 94 -1.72 -19.06 -14.81
C HIS A 94 -1.02 -18.61 -13.53
N ARG A 95 -1.04 -17.30 -13.29
CA ARG A 95 -0.60 -16.68 -12.03
C ARG A 95 -1.76 -15.94 -11.40
N TYR A 96 -2.05 -16.27 -10.15
CA TYR A 96 -3.01 -15.55 -9.32
C TYR A 96 -2.26 -14.86 -8.19
N THR A 97 -2.41 -13.55 -8.10
CA THR A 97 -1.79 -12.73 -7.06
C THR A 97 -2.83 -11.81 -6.44
N ILE A 98 -2.77 -11.65 -5.14
CA ILE A 98 -3.47 -10.60 -4.41
C ILE A 98 -2.39 -9.64 -3.90
N THR A 99 -2.48 -8.38 -4.29
CA THR A 99 -1.57 -7.33 -3.83
C THR A 99 -2.29 -6.46 -2.82
N ALA A 100 -1.72 -6.34 -1.63
CA ALA A 100 -2.17 -5.41 -0.60
C ALA A 100 -1.00 -4.51 -0.21
N SER A 101 -1.21 -3.21 -0.26
CA SER A 101 -0.22 -2.21 0.16
C SER A 101 -0.65 -1.64 1.50
N TYR A 102 0.28 -1.58 2.46
CA TYR A 102 0.04 -1.05 3.79
C TYR A 102 0.77 0.28 3.94
N LYS A 103 0.22 1.15 4.79
CA LYS A 103 0.83 2.39 5.23
C LYS A 103 0.83 2.46 6.75
N ALA A 104 1.67 3.33 7.29
CA ALA A 104 1.57 3.71 8.69
C ALA A 104 0.20 4.37 8.98
N ALA A 105 -0.35 4.10 10.16
CA ALA A 105 -1.55 4.79 10.65
C ALA A 105 -1.29 6.31 10.72
N GLY A 106 -2.31 7.12 10.42
CA GLY A 106 -2.21 8.58 10.36
C GLY A 106 -1.66 9.16 9.03
N ASN A 107 -1.07 8.35 8.15
CA ASN A 107 -0.62 8.82 6.83
C ASN A 107 -1.77 8.88 5.81
N ASP A 108 -2.88 9.54 6.13
CA ASP A 108 -4.14 9.41 5.38
C ASP A 108 -4.10 10.01 3.97
N MET A 109 -3.12 10.87 3.70
CA MET A 109 -2.83 11.39 2.35
C MET A 109 -2.25 10.32 1.40
N ILE A 110 -1.78 9.19 1.93
CA ILE A 110 -1.22 8.08 1.15
C ILE A 110 -2.33 7.06 0.87
N GLY A 111 -3.23 7.38 -0.06
CA GLY A 111 -4.38 6.51 -0.40
C GLY A 111 -4.70 6.52 -1.89
N TRP A 112 -4.05 5.65 -2.68
CA TRP A 112 -4.26 5.59 -4.13
C TRP A 112 -5.45 4.71 -4.56
N ALA A 113 -5.64 3.56 -3.90
CA ALA A 113 -6.69 2.58 -4.21
C ALA A 113 -7.65 2.39 -3.03
N ALA A 114 -8.20 3.49 -2.53
CA ALA A 114 -9.14 3.44 -1.41
C ALA A 114 -10.51 2.90 -1.86
N TRP A 115 -11.19 2.16 -0.98
CA TRP A 115 -12.54 1.64 -1.22
C TRP A 115 -13.59 2.68 -1.67
N PRO A 116 -13.47 4.01 -1.39
CA PRO A 116 -14.37 5.01 -1.94
C PRO A 116 -14.34 5.09 -3.47
N PHE A 117 -13.23 4.74 -4.15
CA PHE A 117 -13.20 4.67 -5.61
C PHE A 117 -14.13 3.57 -6.16
N HIS A 118 -14.41 2.56 -5.35
CA HIS A 118 -15.26 1.42 -5.66
C HIS A 118 -16.54 1.40 -4.82
N PHE A 119 -17.08 2.57 -4.46
CA PHE A 119 -18.19 2.71 -3.51
C PHE A 119 -19.48 1.93 -3.88
N LEU A 120 -19.69 1.57 -5.15
CA LEU A 120 -20.82 0.76 -5.62
C LEU A 120 -20.63 -0.76 -5.48
N ARG A 121 -19.45 -1.22 -5.05
CA ARG A 121 -19.23 -2.64 -4.75
C ARG A 121 -20.09 -3.06 -3.55
N PRO A 122 -20.37 -4.37 -3.38
CA PRO A 122 -21.22 -4.87 -2.30
C PRO A 122 -20.50 -4.85 -0.94
N TRP A 123 -20.06 -3.67 -0.50
CA TRP A 123 -19.29 -3.43 0.72
C TRP A 123 -19.98 -3.93 1.97
N ARG A 124 -21.31 -4.02 1.94
CA ARG A 124 -22.11 -4.63 3.01
C ARG A 124 -21.57 -5.99 3.45
N ARG A 125 -21.15 -6.83 2.50
CA ARG A 125 -20.61 -8.18 2.77
C ARG A 125 -19.34 -8.16 3.62
N LEU A 126 -18.61 -7.06 3.59
CA LEU A 126 -17.38 -6.85 4.34
C LEU A 126 -17.66 -6.06 5.63
N ILE A 127 -18.32 -4.90 5.49
CA ILE A 127 -18.57 -3.97 6.60
C ILE A 127 -19.39 -4.62 7.71
N GLU A 128 -20.43 -5.38 7.37
CA GLU A 128 -21.29 -6.01 8.37
C GLU A 128 -20.68 -7.25 9.02
N ALA A 129 -19.59 -7.79 8.47
CA ALA A 129 -18.96 -9.03 8.93
C ALA A 129 -17.56 -8.84 9.55
N ALA A 130 -16.96 -7.66 9.39
CA ALA A 130 -15.59 -7.38 9.80
C ALA A 130 -15.51 -6.77 11.20
N THR A 131 -14.39 -7.02 11.89
CA THR A 131 -14.09 -6.37 13.19
C THR A 131 -13.64 -4.92 12.99
N PRO A 132 -13.70 -4.07 14.02
CA PRO A 132 -13.19 -2.70 13.94
C PRO A 132 -11.74 -2.61 13.46
N GLU A 133 -10.86 -3.53 13.85
CA GLU A 133 -9.45 -3.57 13.44
C GLU A 133 -9.30 -3.89 11.95
N GLN A 134 -10.11 -4.82 11.43
CA GLN A 134 -10.13 -5.15 10.00
C GLN A 134 -10.65 -3.98 9.16
N LEU A 135 -11.67 -3.27 9.67
CA LEU A 135 -12.21 -2.07 9.03
C LEU A 135 -11.24 -0.89 9.08
N ALA A 136 -10.43 -0.79 10.13
CA ALA A 136 -9.36 0.20 10.22
C ALA A 136 -8.30 0.04 9.12
N CYS A 137 -8.03 -1.19 8.66
CA CYS A 137 -7.17 -1.41 7.49
C CYS A 137 -7.72 -0.79 6.19
N LEU A 138 -9.03 -0.48 6.14
CA LEU A 138 -9.69 0.19 5.02
C LEU A 138 -9.86 1.70 5.24
N GLY A 139 -9.29 2.24 6.33
CA GLY A 139 -9.41 3.65 6.69
C GLY A 139 -10.74 4.02 7.36
N ILE A 140 -11.49 3.04 7.90
CA ILE A 140 -12.61 3.33 8.80
C ILE A 140 -12.02 3.64 10.19
N PRO A 141 -12.31 4.81 10.80
CA PRO A 141 -11.73 5.15 12.10
C PRO A 141 -12.09 4.15 13.20
N LEU A 142 -11.18 3.91 14.15
CA LEU A 142 -11.40 2.97 15.26
C LEU A 142 -12.46 3.49 16.25
N PRO A 143 -13.08 2.62 17.07
CA PRO A 143 -13.92 3.05 18.19
C PRO A 143 -13.18 4.03 19.11
N GLY A 144 -13.85 5.13 19.48
CA GLY A 144 -13.26 6.21 20.28
C GLY A 144 -12.56 7.30 19.47
N ASP A 145 -12.41 7.13 18.16
CA ASP A 145 -11.89 8.20 17.29
C ASP A 145 -12.85 9.42 17.27
N PRO A 146 -12.35 10.67 17.29
CA PRO A 146 -13.16 11.89 17.27
C PRO A 146 -14.10 12.03 16.08
N PHE A 147 -13.86 11.31 14.98
CA PHE A 147 -14.80 11.21 13.87
C PHE A 147 -16.17 10.68 14.30
N TRP A 148 -16.20 9.78 15.30
CA TRP A 148 -17.42 9.18 15.80
C TRP A 148 -18.15 10.13 16.76
N THR A 149 -19.23 10.69 16.25
CA THR A 149 -20.21 11.50 16.98
C THR A 149 -21.55 10.79 16.91
N LEU A 150 -22.52 11.19 17.73
CA LEU A 150 -23.90 10.68 17.63
C LEU A 150 -24.43 10.77 16.18
N THR A 151 -24.12 11.86 15.48
CA THR A 151 -24.54 12.09 14.09
C THR A 151 -23.86 11.14 13.11
N THR A 152 -22.53 10.96 13.19
CA THR A 152 -21.80 10.10 12.24
C THR A 152 -22.10 8.63 12.48
N LEU A 153 -22.31 8.20 13.73
CA LEU A 153 -22.77 6.84 14.03
C LEU A 153 -24.18 6.60 13.45
N ALA A 154 -25.14 7.48 13.72
CA ALA A 154 -26.51 7.33 13.23
C ALA A 154 -26.58 7.25 11.69
N ARG A 155 -25.87 8.13 10.98
CA ARG A 155 -25.81 8.11 9.50
C ARG A 155 -25.11 6.87 8.96
N THR A 156 -24.08 6.40 9.65
CA THR A 156 -23.35 5.18 9.28
C THR A 156 -24.26 3.95 9.40
N GLN A 157 -24.98 3.80 10.52
CA GLN A 157 -25.95 2.72 10.71
C GLN A 157 -27.09 2.78 9.69
N GLN A 158 -27.57 3.98 9.32
CA GLN A 158 -28.58 4.11 8.26
C GLN A 158 -28.09 3.56 6.91
N ARG A 159 -26.81 3.79 6.58
CA ARG A 159 -26.20 3.25 5.37
C ARG A 159 -25.96 1.74 5.45
N TRP A 160 -25.53 1.26 6.62
CA TRP A 160 -25.15 -0.13 6.87
C TRP A 160 -25.94 -0.70 8.06
N PRO A 161 -27.22 -1.02 7.87
CA PRO A 161 -28.12 -1.39 8.97
C PRO A 161 -27.73 -2.68 9.68
N GLY A 162 -27.02 -3.60 9.03
CA GLY A 162 -26.55 -4.86 9.65
C GLY A 162 -25.16 -4.76 10.30
N TRP A 163 -24.50 -3.60 10.28
CA TRP A 163 -23.20 -3.46 10.93
C TRP A 163 -23.38 -3.40 12.45
N ASP A 164 -22.72 -4.32 13.17
CA ASP A 164 -22.61 -4.25 14.62
C ASP A 164 -21.75 -3.04 15.04
N MET A 165 -22.42 -1.98 15.50
CA MET A 165 -21.78 -0.74 15.95
C MET A 165 -21.57 -0.69 17.48
N THR A 166 -21.77 -1.79 18.20
CA THR A 166 -21.73 -1.83 19.68
C THR A 166 -20.43 -1.26 20.25
N ALA A 167 -19.29 -1.62 19.66
CA ALA A 167 -17.98 -1.12 20.10
C ALA A 167 -17.85 0.41 19.97
N TYR A 168 -18.38 0.97 18.88
CA TYR A 168 -18.32 2.39 18.58
C TYR A 168 -19.21 3.20 19.53
N THR A 169 -20.44 2.74 19.75
CA THR A 169 -21.37 3.40 20.68
C THR A 169 -20.85 3.38 22.11
N ARG A 170 -20.34 2.23 22.59
CA ARG A 170 -19.76 2.12 23.94
C ARG A 170 -18.57 3.06 24.12
N ALA A 171 -17.70 3.16 23.12
CA ALA A 171 -16.55 4.06 23.19
C ALA A 171 -16.97 5.53 23.25
N LEU A 172 -18.05 5.92 22.57
CA LEU A 172 -18.59 7.28 22.64
C LEU A 172 -19.17 7.60 24.02
N GLU A 173 -19.92 6.67 24.62
CA GLU A 173 -20.50 6.83 25.96
C GLU A 173 -19.42 7.02 27.03
N LEU A 174 -18.33 6.25 26.97
CA LEU A 174 -17.22 6.34 27.92
C LEU A 174 -16.46 7.67 27.84
N HIS A 175 -16.45 8.35 26.69
CA HIS A 175 -15.82 9.67 26.55
C HIS A 175 -16.75 10.83 26.96
N ALA A 176 -18.05 10.56 27.09
CA ALA A 176 -19.04 11.56 27.50
C ALA A 176 -19.29 11.57 29.03
N ALA A 177 -18.82 10.56 29.75
CA ALA A 177 -18.89 10.42 31.20
C ALA A 177 -17.66 11.04 31.88
#